data_AF-A0A9Q4CT45-F1
#
_entry.id   AF-A0A9Q4CT45-F1
#
_cell.length_a   1.000
_cell.length_b   1.000
_cell.length_c   1.000
_cell.angle_alpha   90.00
_cell.angle_beta   90.00
_cell.angle_gamma   90.00
#
_symmetry.space_group_name_H-M   'P 1'
#
loop_
_entity.id
_entity.type
_entity.pdbx_description
1 polymer ?
#
loop_
_entity_poly.entity_id
_entity_poly.type
_entity_poly.pdbx_seq_one_letter_code
_entity_poly.pdbx_strand_id
1 'polypeptide(L)'
;MKAEIIEVRNYTVTETTALAEKIDAVKVTADDSFAMAQNSIRAQWDMASGQASVVHDMKVRIHYNGEDYSAGMVIGAELKGGEVNTLIGFNAQKFAFYNPSSKSMDLFMYMEGGQIFMREAFINQAWLNSVVVTDKMQSENYVPGKQGFILDAKTNKFEMNSNDGSGGLTFDGSGLYLRDEHGNLKIEIALK
;
A
#
# COMPACT_ATOMS: atom_id res chain seq x y z
N MET A 1 -16.43 -15.64 33.01
CA MET A 1 -16.61 -14.85 31.78
C MET A 1 -17.48 -13.63 32.07
N LYS A 2 -17.20 -12.49 31.43
CA LYS A 2 -17.92 -11.22 31.58
C LYS A 2 -18.11 -10.56 30.22
N ALA A 3 -19.24 -9.89 30.00
CA ALA A 3 -19.52 -9.10 28.81
C ALA A 3 -19.93 -7.67 29.20
N GLU A 4 -19.47 -6.67 28.46
CA GLU A 4 -19.68 -5.26 28.74
C GLU A 4 -19.94 -4.48 27.45
N ILE A 5 -20.88 -3.53 27.52
CA ILE A 5 -21.11 -2.50 26.51
C ILE A 5 -20.81 -1.16 27.19
N ILE A 6 -20.00 -0.33 26.55
CA ILE A 6 -19.57 0.98 27.04
C ILE A 6 -20.04 2.02 26.03
N GLU A 7 -20.87 2.95 26.48
CA GLU A 7 -21.25 4.14 25.72
C GLU A 7 -20.86 5.38 26.52
N VAL A 8 -20.05 6.25 25.92
CA VAL A 8 -19.74 7.58 26.45
C VAL A 8 -20.23 8.60 25.44
N ARG A 9 -20.96 9.60 25.93
CA ARG A 9 -21.35 10.78 25.16
C ARG A 9 -21.06 11.99 26.02
N ASN A 10 -20.18 12.85 25.55
CA ASN A 10 -19.79 14.03 26.26
C ASN A 10 -19.79 15.22 25.31
N TYR A 11 -20.16 16.38 25.83
CA TYR A 11 -19.95 17.65 25.16
C TYR A 11 -19.67 18.73 26.19
N THR A 12 -18.91 19.73 25.78
CA THR A 12 -18.61 20.89 26.62
C THR A 12 -18.51 22.11 25.73
N VAL A 13 -19.09 23.22 26.18
CA VAL A 13 -19.02 24.50 25.50
C VAL A 13 -18.68 25.55 26.55
N THR A 14 -17.67 26.36 26.25
CA THR A 14 -17.31 27.57 26.99
C THR A 14 -17.38 28.77 26.03
N GLU A 15 -17.00 29.95 26.47
CA GLU A 15 -16.93 31.15 25.61
C GLU A 15 -15.93 30.98 24.45
N THR A 16 -14.87 30.20 24.64
CA THR A 16 -13.78 30.06 23.65
C THR A 16 -13.53 28.62 23.20
N THR A 17 -14.14 27.62 23.85
CA THR A 17 -13.87 26.21 23.53
C THR A 17 -15.15 25.42 23.30
N ALA A 18 -15.15 24.52 22.31
CA ALA A 18 -16.18 23.52 22.13
C ALA A 18 -15.55 22.12 22.03
N LEU A 19 -16.16 21.12 22.65
CA LEU A 19 -15.78 19.71 22.59
C LEU A 19 -17.04 18.88 22.42
N ALA A 20 -16.97 17.89 21.53
CA ALA A 20 -17.93 16.79 21.44
C ALA A 20 -17.16 15.48 21.32
N GLU A 21 -17.54 14.48 22.11
CA GLU A 21 -16.92 13.16 22.13
C GLU A 21 -17.98 12.07 22.25
N LYS A 22 -17.80 11.01 21.47
CA LYS A 22 -18.56 9.77 21.56
C LYS A 22 -17.60 8.60 21.57
N ILE A 23 -17.84 7.65 22.47
CA ILE A 23 -17.15 6.35 22.49
C ILE A 23 -18.21 5.26 22.56
N ASP A 24 -18.18 4.33 21.61
CA ASP A 24 -18.95 3.09 21.64
C ASP A 24 -17.96 1.92 21.70
N ALA A 25 -18.04 1.07 22.72
CA ALA A 25 -17.18 -0.10 22.84
C ALA A 25 -17.93 -1.33 23.36
N VAL A 26 -17.46 -2.50 22.94
CA VAL A 26 -17.88 -3.80 23.45
C VAL A 26 -16.66 -4.57 23.91
N LYS A 27 -16.78 -5.27 25.03
CA LYS A 27 -15.70 -6.09 25.59
C LYS A 27 -16.24 -7.38 26.16
N VAL A 28 -15.54 -8.48 25.89
CA VAL A 28 -15.73 -9.77 26.57
C VAL A 28 -14.43 -10.18 27.23
N THR A 29 -14.50 -10.70 28.45
CA THR A 29 -13.35 -11.14 29.24
C THR A 29 -13.54 -12.58 29.71
N ALA A 30 -12.51 -13.39 29.59
CA ALA A 30 -12.44 -14.76 30.08
C ALA A 30 -11.06 -14.98 30.71
N ASP A 31 -11.04 -15.28 32.02
CA ASP A 31 -9.83 -15.34 32.83
C ASP A 31 -8.95 -14.08 32.63
N ASP A 32 -7.70 -14.25 32.23
CA ASP A 32 -6.76 -13.15 31.95
C ASP A 32 -6.85 -12.62 30.50
N SER A 33 -7.70 -13.20 29.65
CA SER A 33 -7.85 -12.84 28.23
C SER A 33 -9.07 -11.95 27.98
N PHE A 34 -9.00 -11.10 26.95
CA PHE A 34 -10.17 -10.33 26.50
C PHE A 34 -10.20 -10.12 25.00
N ALA A 35 -11.39 -9.89 24.46
CA ALA A 35 -11.60 -9.37 23.12
C ALA A 35 -12.44 -8.08 23.21
N MET A 36 -12.05 -7.04 22.49
CA MET A 36 -12.77 -5.78 22.47
C MET A 36 -12.78 -5.13 21.09
N ALA A 37 -13.84 -4.37 20.84
CA ALA A 37 -13.93 -3.42 19.74
C ALA A 37 -14.36 -2.06 20.29
N GLN A 38 -13.79 -0.99 19.75
CA GLN A 38 -14.07 0.38 20.14
C GLN A 38 -14.14 1.29 18.90
N ASN A 39 -15.10 2.19 18.91
CA ASN A 39 -15.23 3.32 17.99
C ASN A 39 -15.23 4.60 18.83
N SER A 40 -14.37 5.56 18.52
CA SER A 40 -14.35 6.86 19.18
C SER A 40 -14.35 7.97 18.14
N ILE A 41 -15.22 8.96 18.34
CA ILE A 41 -15.27 10.17 17.53
C ILE A 41 -15.14 11.35 18.47
N ARG A 42 -14.17 12.22 18.22
CA ARG A 42 -13.95 13.43 19.01
C ARG A 42 -13.72 14.61 18.08
N ALA A 43 -14.42 15.71 18.35
CA ALA A 43 -14.21 17.00 17.69
C ALA A 43 -14.04 18.07 18.75
N GLN A 44 -13.06 18.96 18.55
CA GLN A 44 -12.82 20.07 19.45
C GLN A 44 -12.40 21.33 18.68
N TRP A 45 -12.71 22.47 19.26
CA TRP A 45 -12.29 23.78 18.80
C TRP A 45 -11.89 24.63 20.00
N ASP A 46 -10.77 25.33 19.87
CA ASP A 46 -10.31 26.37 20.79
C ASP A 46 -10.08 27.67 20.00
N MET A 47 -11.01 28.60 20.16
CA MET A 47 -11.00 29.90 19.50
C MET A 47 -9.87 30.79 20.00
N ALA A 48 -9.43 30.65 21.25
CA ALA A 48 -8.38 31.50 21.82
C ALA A 48 -7.01 31.17 21.21
N SER A 49 -6.74 29.87 20.99
CA SER A 49 -5.52 29.43 20.30
C SER A 49 -5.67 29.36 18.78
N GLY A 50 -6.89 29.47 18.24
CA GLY A 50 -7.18 29.28 16.82
C GLY A 50 -6.94 27.85 16.35
N GLN A 51 -7.06 26.87 17.25
CA GLN A 51 -6.81 25.46 16.99
C GLN A 51 -8.10 24.66 16.94
N ALA A 52 -8.14 23.66 16.07
CA ALA A 52 -9.25 22.71 16.01
C ALA A 52 -8.73 21.32 15.70
N SER A 53 -9.44 20.30 16.17
CA SER A 53 -9.14 18.94 15.72
C SER A 53 -10.39 18.07 15.69
N VAL A 54 -10.38 17.11 14.78
CA VAL A 54 -11.36 16.04 14.71
C VAL A 54 -10.62 14.73 14.51
N VAL A 55 -11.01 13.70 15.26
CA VAL A 55 -10.45 12.35 15.16
C VAL A 55 -11.58 11.34 15.20
N HIS A 56 -11.53 10.36 14.29
CA HIS A 56 -12.34 9.15 14.28
C HIS A 56 -11.40 7.94 14.39
N ASP A 57 -11.44 7.26 15.53
CA ASP A 57 -10.64 6.09 15.84
C ASP A 57 -11.52 4.83 15.86
N MET A 58 -11.07 3.78 15.18
CA MET A 58 -11.68 2.46 15.17
C MET A 58 -10.62 1.44 15.55
N LYS A 59 -10.87 0.64 16.59
CA LYS A 59 -9.89 -0.30 17.12
C LYS A 59 -10.52 -1.62 17.52
N VAL A 60 -9.86 -2.71 17.18
CA VAL A 60 -10.11 -4.03 17.73
C VAL A 60 -8.86 -4.54 18.44
N ARG A 61 -9.05 -5.28 19.54
CA ARG A 61 -7.94 -5.87 20.30
C ARG A 61 -8.34 -7.20 20.88
N ILE A 62 -7.45 -8.18 20.76
CA ILE A 62 -7.48 -9.43 21.51
C ILE A 62 -6.25 -9.45 22.41
N HIS A 63 -6.46 -9.65 23.70
CA HIS A 63 -5.41 -9.98 24.64
C HIS A 63 -5.46 -11.48 24.91
N TYR A 64 -4.37 -12.18 24.62
CA TYR A 64 -4.29 -13.63 24.75
C TYR A 64 -2.87 -14.05 25.16
N ASN A 65 -2.75 -14.92 26.16
CA ASN A 65 -1.46 -15.40 26.68
C ASN A 65 -0.46 -14.28 27.03
N GLY A 66 -0.93 -13.15 27.56
CA GLY A 66 -0.09 -12.02 27.92
C GLY A 66 0.34 -11.12 26.75
N GLU A 67 -0.14 -11.37 25.53
CA GLU A 67 0.16 -10.57 24.34
C GLU A 67 -1.09 -9.86 23.79
N ASP A 68 -0.90 -8.62 23.30
CA ASP A 68 -1.94 -7.79 22.66
C ASP A 68 -1.83 -7.85 21.13
N TYR A 69 -2.87 -8.38 20.48
CA TYR A 69 -3.04 -8.34 19.03
C TYR A 69 -4.10 -7.31 18.68
N SER A 70 -3.79 -6.34 17.81
CA SER A 70 -4.75 -5.28 17.47
C SER A 70 -4.72 -4.91 16.00
N ALA A 71 -5.88 -4.44 15.53
CA ALA A 71 -6.03 -3.79 14.25
C ALA A 71 -6.90 -2.54 14.42
N GLY A 72 -6.78 -1.58 13.51
CA GLY A 72 -7.51 -0.32 13.63
C GLY A 72 -7.28 0.66 12.49
N MET A 73 -8.08 1.72 12.51
CA MET A 73 -8.06 2.84 11.59
C MET A 73 -8.21 4.13 12.39
N VAL A 74 -7.41 5.13 12.06
CA VAL A 74 -7.54 6.49 12.56
C VAL A 74 -7.73 7.45 11.39
N ILE A 75 -8.73 8.30 11.46
CA ILE A 75 -8.96 9.41 10.52
C ILE A 75 -8.92 10.69 11.33
N GLY A 76 -8.14 11.67 10.92
CA GLY A 76 -8.03 12.92 11.66
C GLY A 76 -7.75 14.14 10.81
N ALA A 77 -8.12 15.29 11.34
CA ALA A 77 -7.72 16.59 10.85
C ALA A 77 -7.37 17.51 12.04
N GLU A 78 -6.34 18.34 11.88
CA GLU A 78 -5.90 19.32 12.86
C GLU A 78 -5.70 20.67 12.16
N LEU A 79 -6.27 21.73 12.73
CA LEU A 79 -5.94 23.11 12.43
C LEU A 79 -4.97 23.61 13.49
N LYS A 80 -3.75 23.96 13.09
CA LYS A 80 -2.72 24.50 13.99
C LYS A 80 -1.89 25.54 13.26
N GLY A 81 -1.72 26.71 13.86
CA GLY A 81 -0.96 27.80 13.24
C GLY A 81 -1.54 28.31 11.92
N GLY A 82 -2.86 28.16 11.70
CA GLY A 82 -3.52 28.54 10.45
C GLY A 82 -3.43 27.51 9.33
N GLU A 83 -2.73 26.40 9.54
CA GLU A 83 -2.60 25.30 8.59
C GLU A 83 -3.47 24.11 8.97
N VAL A 84 -4.12 23.51 7.98
CA VAL A 84 -4.91 22.28 8.14
C VAL A 84 -4.08 21.09 7.70
N ASN A 85 -3.86 20.15 8.61
CA ASN A 85 -3.22 18.87 8.34
C ASN A 85 -4.25 17.75 8.48
N THR A 86 -4.23 16.78 7.56
CA THR A 86 -5.15 15.63 7.59
C THR A 86 -4.36 14.32 7.55
N LEU A 87 -4.89 13.27 8.18
CA LEU A 87 -4.28 11.94 8.24
C LEU A 87 -5.34 10.86 8.17
N ILE A 88 -5.04 9.79 7.43
CA ILE A 88 -5.69 8.50 7.57
C ILE A 88 -4.59 7.47 7.82
N GLY A 89 -4.69 6.73 8.92
CA GLY A 89 -3.75 5.69 9.32
C GLY A 89 -4.45 4.36 9.54
N PHE A 90 -3.74 3.27 9.28
CA PHE A 90 -4.20 1.91 9.52
C PHE A 90 -3.13 1.16 10.31
N ASN A 91 -3.53 0.37 11.30
CA ASN A 91 -2.65 -0.57 11.98
C ASN A 91 -3.22 -1.98 11.83
N ALA A 92 -2.43 -2.92 11.32
CA ALA A 92 -2.77 -4.33 11.25
C ALA A 92 -1.51 -5.15 10.91
N GLN A 93 -1.49 -6.44 11.27
CA GLN A 93 -0.45 -7.36 10.80
C GLN A 93 -0.59 -7.65 9.29
N LYS A 94 -1.83 -7.72 8.81
CA LYS A 94 -2.18 -7.95 7.40
C LYS A 94 -3.32 -7.03 7.02
N PHE A 95 -3.17 -6.35 5.90
CA PHE A 95 -4.19 -5.49 5.32
C PHE A 95 -4.47 -5.94 3.89
N ALA A 96 -5.74 -5.98 3.50
CA ALA A 96 -6.19 -6.65 2.28
C ALA A 96 -7.35 -5.90 1.63
N PHE A 97 -7.29 -5.73 0.30
CA PHE A 97 -8.44 -5.32 -0.49
C PHE A 97 -9.05 -6.53 -1.21
N TYR A 98 -10.38 -6.58 -1.24
CA TYR A 98 -11.15 -7.66 -1.86
C TYR A 98 -12.11 -7.10 -2.90
N ASN A 99 -12.31 -7.85 -3.99
CA ASN A 99 -13.30 -7.53 -5.00
C ASN A 99 -14.63 -8.24 -4.67
N PRO A 100 -15.74 -7.53 -4.37
CA PRO A 100 -17.01 -8.16 -4.01
C PRO A 100 -17.74 -8.82 -5.19
N SER A 101 -17.26 -8.65 -6.44
CA SER A 101 -17.94 -9.15 -7.64
C SER A 101 -17.62 -10.61 -7.98
N SER A 102 -16.46 -11.13 -7.55
CA SER A 102 -16.26 -12.58 -7.47
C SER A 102 -16.81 -13.02 -6.12
N LYS A 103 -17.58 -14.11 -6.06
CA LYS A 103 -18.09 -14.68 -4.79
C LYS A 103 -16.96 -15.30 -3.94
N SER A 104 -15.72 -14.84 -4.11
CA SER A 104 -14.48 -15.24 -3.45
C SER A 104 -13.72 -14.00 -2.99
N MET A 105 -13.10 -14.09 -1.82
CA MET A 105 -12.16 -13.10 -1.32
C MET A 105 -10.83 -13.19 -2.11
N ASP A 106 -10.82 -12.68 -3.34
CA ASP A 106 -9.60 -12.65 -4.15
C ASP A 106 -8.71 -11.47 -3.72
N LEU A 107 -7.72 -11.75 -2.88
CA LEU A 107 -6.72 -10.78 -2.45
C LEU A 107 -5.95 -10.26 -3.67
N PHE A 108 -6.01 -8.96 -3.97
CA PHE A 108 -5.27 -8.36 -5.10
C PHE A 108 -4.12 -7.43 -4.67
N MET A 109 -4.15 -6.97 -3.42
CA MET A 109 -3.08 -6.20 -2.79
C MET A 109 -3.05 -6.51 -1.29
N TYR A 110 -1.85 -6.73 -0.73
CA TYR A 110 -1.65 -6.79 0.72
C TYR A 110 -0.34 -6.16 1.17
N MET A 111 -0.31 -5.72 2.43
CA MET A 111 0.86 -5.15 3.08
C MET A 111 1.30 -6.02 4.24
N GLU A 112 2.58 -6.39 4.26
CA GLU A 112 3.19 -7.20 5.32
C GLU A 112 4.67 -6.82 5.45
N GLY A 113 5.17 -6.67 6.69
CA GLY A 113 6.59 -6.37 6.94
C GLY A 113 7.13 -5.09 6.28
N GLY A 114 6.26 -4.09 6.03
CA GLY A 114 6.64 -2.85 5.33
C GLY A 114 6.75 -2.96 3.81
N GLN A 115 6.36 -4.11 3.24
CA GLN A 115 6.32 -4.33 1.80
C GLN A 115 4.87 -4.35 1.29
N ILE A 116 4.68 -3.88 0.06
CA ILE A 116 3.40 -3.99 -0.66
C ILE A 116 3.53 -5.14 -1.66
N PHE A 117 2.60 -6.08 -1.59
CA PHE A 117 2.46 -7.18 -2.54
C PHE A 117 1.21 -6.96 -3.38
N MET A 118 1.36 -6.95 -4.70
CA MET A 118 0.27 -6.75 -5.66
C MET A 118 0.37 -7.78 -6.77
N ARG A 119 -0.78 -8.27 -7.24
CA ARG A 119 -0.82 -9.16 -8.41
C ARG A 119 -0.65 -8.39 -9.72
N GLU A 120 -1.31 -7.24 -9.83
CA GLU A 120 -1.31 -6.40 -11.02
C GLU A 120 -1.61 -4.94 -10.62
N ALA A 121 -1.04 -3.97 -11.35
CA ALA A 121 -1.29 -2.54 -11.15
C ALA A 121 -1.29 -1.81 -12.49
N PHE A 122 -2.27 -0.93 -12.72
CA PHE A 122 -2.28 0.01 -13.84
C PHE A 122 -1.65 1.32 -13.40
N ILE A 123 -0.50 1.69 -13.98
CA ILE A 123 0.30 2.84 -13.57
C ILE A 123 0.47 3.77 -14.77
N ASN A 124 -0.05 5.00 -14.68
CA ASN A 124 0.14 6.01 -15.72
C ASN A 124 1.61 6.48 -15.81
N GLN A 125 2.24 6.75 -14.66
CA GLN A 125 3.65 7.15 -14.56
C GLN A 125 4.22 6.69 -13.22
N ALA A 126 5.47 6.22 -13.21
CA ALA A 126 6.20 5.84 -12.00
C ALA A 126 7.51 6.66 -11.89
N TRP A 127 7.79 7.19 -10.70
CA TRP A 127 9.10 7.73 -10.33
C TRP A 127 9.70 6.86 -9.23
N LEU A 128 10.83 6.23 -9.50
CA LEU A 128 11.47 5.28 -8.61
C LEU A 128 12.92 5.70 -8.37
N ASN A 129 13.33 5.82 -7.10
CA ASN A 129 14.73 6.08 -6.77
C ASN A 129 15.63 4.87 -7.09
N SER A 130 15.10 3.66 -6.93
CA SER A 130 15.77 2.40 -7.25
C SER A 130 14.72 1.32 -7.55
N VAL A 131 15.05 0.41 -8.48
CA VAL A 131 14.24 -0.78 -8.78
C VAL A 131 15.16 -1.98 -8.89
N VAL A 132 14.78 -3.09 -8.25
CA VAL A 132 15.46 -4.39 -8.39
C VAL A 132 14.53 -5.31 -9.15
N VAL A 133 14.96 -5.75 -10.35
CA VAL A 133 14.22 -6.71 -11.17
C VAL A 133 14.74 -8.11 -10.84
N THR A 134 13.85 -9.01 -10.40
CA THR A 134 14.22 -10.37 -9.98
C THR A 134 13.96 -11.45 -11.04
N ASP A 135 13.03 -11.19 -11.96
CA ASP A 135 12.73 -12.07 -13.08
C ASP A 135 12.94 -11.31 -14.40
N LYS A 136 11.99 -10.45 -14.78
CA LYS A 136 12.06 -9.68 -16.02
C LYS A 136 11.16 -8.45 -16.03
N MET A 137 11.49 -7.49 -16.90
CA MET A 137 10.59 -6.44 -17.39
C MET A 137 10.47 -6.60 -18.90
N GLN A 138 9.27 -6.70 -19.48
CA GLN A 138 9.10 -6.95 -20.91
C GLN A 138 7.88 -6.23 -21.49
N SER A 139 7.88 -6.05 -22.81
CA SER A 139 6.66 -5.73 -23.55
C SER A 139 5.65 -6.88 -23.47
N GLU A 140 4.36 -6.55 -23.54
CA GLU A 140 3.28 -7.53 -23.63
C GLU A 140 3.45 -8.42 -24.88
N ASN A 141 3.82 -7.82 -26.01
CA ASN A 141 3.96 -8.50 -27.30
C ASN A 141 5.35 -9.14 -27.52
N TYR A 142 6.21 -9.25 -26.49
CA TYR A 142 7.59 -9.73 -26.67
C TYR A 142 7.65 -11.14 -27.29
N VAL A 143 8.39 -11.26 -28.40
CA VAL A 143 8.74 -12.54 -29.03
C VAL A 143 10.24 -12.53 -29.31
N PRO A 144 11.03 -13.49 -28.77
CA PRO A 144 12.47 -13.53 -28.92
C PRO A 144 12.95 -13.38 -30.37
N GLY A 145 13.84 -12.41 -30.59
CA GLY A 145 14.45 -12.08 -31.87
C GLY A 145 13.48 -11.53 -32.93
N LYS A 146 12.24 -11.17 -32.58
CA LYS A 146 11.21 -10.76 -33.54
C LYS A 146 10.55 -9.42 -33.24
N GLN A 147 10.00 -9.24 -32.05
CA GLN A 147 9.25 -8.02 -31.69
C GLN A 147 9.26 -7.76 -30.18
N GLY A 148 9.03 -6.50 -29.79
CA GLY A 148 9.02 -6.06 -28.39
C GLY A 148 10.40 -6.05 -27.72
N PHE A 149 10.41 -5.72 -26.43
CA PHE A 149 11.63 -5.74 -25.61
C PHE A 149 11.51 -6.66 -24.39
N ILE A 150 12.67 -7.08 -23.88
CA ILE A 150 12.84 -7.71 -22.56
C ILE A 150 14.11 -7.19 -21.89
N LEU A 151 14.03 -6.97 -20.58
CA LEU A 151 15.15 -6.95 -19.64
C LEU A 151 15.00 -8.19 -18.75
N ASP A 152 15.82 -9.20 -18.97
CA ASP A 152 15.83 -10.45 -18.23
C ASP A 152 16.96 -10.43 -17.20
N ALA A 153 16.58 -10.41 -15.92
CA ALA A 153 17.52 -10.34 -14.81
C ALA A 153 18.17 -11.69 -14.49
N LYS A 154 17.57 -12.82 -14.91
CA LYS A 154 18.13 -14.16 -14.68
C LYS A 154 19.24 -14.48 -15.66
N THR A 155 19.12 -14.02 -16.91
CA THR A 155 20.10 -14.27 -17.97
C THR A 155 21.03 -13.09 -18.26
N ASN A 156 20.86 -11.97 -17.56
CA ASN A 156 21.58 -10.71 -17.81
C ASN A 156 21.43 -10.22 -19.25
N LYS A 157 20.22 -10.33 -19.80
CA LYS A 157 19.92 -10.03 -21.20
C LYS A 157 18.97 -8.86 -21.34
N PHE A 158 19.37 -7.85 -22.10
CA PHE A 158 18.50 -6.86 -22.69
C PHE A 158 18.33 -7.15 -24.18
N GLU A 159 17.10 -7.25 -24.67
CA GLU A 159 16.80 -7.40 -26.08
C GLU A 159 15.67 -6.44 -26.46
N MET A 160 15.84 -5.76 -27.59
CA MET A 160 14.87 -4.85 -28.16
C MET A 160 14.76 -5.11 -29.66
N ASN A 161 13.62 -5.61 -30.10
CA ASN A 161 13.33 -5.85 -31.50
C ASN A 161 12.32 -4.83 -32.00
N SER A 162 12.45 -4.43 -33.26
CA SER A 162 11.44 -3.57 -33.86
C SER A 162 10.12 -4.30 -34.01
N ASN A 163 9.01 -3.63 -33.71
CA ASN A 163 7.68 -4.20 -33.89
C ASN A 163 7.31 -4.37 -35.37
N ASP A 164 8.00 -3.70 -36.30
CA ASP A 164 7.82 -3.84 -37.75
C ASP A 164 8.80 -4.85 -38.38
N GLY A 165 9.63 -5.53 -37.57
CA GLY A 165 10.59 -6.51 -38.05
C GLY A 165 11.84 -5.91 -38.72
N SER A 166 12.09 -4.60 -38.64
CA SER A 166 13.27 -3.94 -39.23
C SER A 166 14.62 -4.28 -38.56
N GLY A 167 14.65 -5.22 -37.62
CA GLY A 167 15.85 -5.68 -36.93
C GLY A 167 15.74 -5.59 -35.41
N GLY A 168 16.89 -5.65 -34.74
CA GLY A 168 16.92 -5.66 -33.28
C GLY A 168 18.30 -5.50 -32.66
N LEU A 169 18.30 -5.16 -31.38
CA LEU A 169 19.47 -5.01 -30.51
C LEU A 169 19.43 -6.07 -29.41
N THR A 170 20.59 -6.65 -29.09
CA THR A 170 20.76 -7.55 -27.95
C THR A 170 22.02 -7.18 -27.17
N PHE A 171 21.92 -7.22 -25.84
CA PHE A 171 23.04 -7.13 -24.91
C PHE A 171 22.87 -8.23 -23.87
N ASP A 172 23.79 -9.18 -23.76
CA ASP A 172 23.60 -10.41 -22.95
C ASP A 172 24.81 -10.76 -22.06
N GLY A 173 25.60 -9.76 -21.71
CA GLY A 173 26.82 -9.92 -20.93
C GLY A 173 28.03 -10.43 -21.75
N SER A 174 27.82 -11.02 -22.93
CA SER A 174 28.90 -11.40 -23.85
C SER A 174 29.25 -10.25 -24.81
N GLY A 175 28.29 -9.42 -25.16
CA GLY A 175 28.49 -8.25 -26.00
C GLY A 175 27.21 -7.51 -26.33
N LEU A 176 27.34 -6.45 -27.14
CA LEU A 176 26.24 -5.71 -27.75
C LEU A 176 26.19 -6.06 -29.24
N TYR A 177 25.01 -6.47 -29.71
CA TYR A 177 24.77 -6.95 -31.06
C TYR A 177 23.62 -6.19 -31.71
N LEU A 178 23.85 -5.64 -32.90
CA LEU A 178 22.82 -5.05 -33.77
C LEU A 178 22.60 -5.93 -34.99
N ARG A 179 21.35 -6.29 -35.26
CA ARG A 179 20.95 -7.15 -36.38
C ARG A 179 19.96 -6.44 -37.30
N ASP A 180 20.04 -6.73 -38.60
CA ASP A 180 19.07 -6.27 -39.61
C ASP A 180 17.76 -7.08 -39.58
N GLU A 181 16.82 -6.75 -40.47
CA GLU A 181 15.52 -7.41 -40.61
C GLU A 181 15.61 -8.91 -40.96
N HIS A 182 16.74 -9.34 -41.51
CA HIS A 182 17.01 -10.74 -41.85
C HIS A 182 17.74 -11.50 -40.72
N GLY A 183 18.03 -10.82 -39.59
CA GLY A 183 18.78 -11.37 -38.47
C GLY A 183 20.30 -11.36 -38.65
N ASN A 184 20.82 -10.75 -39.72
CA ASN A 184 22.26 -10.67 -39.94
C ASN A 184 22.90 -9.66 -39.01
N LEU A 185 24.00 -10.04 -38.38
CA LEU A 185 24.81 -9.15 -37.55
C LEU A 185 25.40 -8.01 -38.39
N LYS A 186 25.16 -6.78 -37.95
CA LYS A 186 25.73 -5.55 -38.55
C LYS A 186 26.78 -4.90 -37.67
N ILE A 187 26.57 -4.94 -36.36
CA ILE A 187 27.51 -4.39 -35.37
C ILE A 187 27.62 -5.39 -34.24
N GLU A 188 28.86 -5.69 -33.84
CA GLU A 188 29.20 -6.44 -32.64
C GLU A 188 30.23 -5.65 -31.85
N ILE A 189 29.93 -5.43 -30.58
CA ILE A 189 30.86 -4.88 -29.59
C ILE A 189 30.98 -5.92 -28.48
N ALA A 190 32.05 -6.71 -28.51
CA ALA A 190 32.31 -7.76 -27.54
C ALA A 190 33.78 -7.71 -27.11
N LEU A 191 34.03 -7.93 -25.82
CA LEU A 191 35.37 -8.18 -25.29
C LEU A 191 35.56 -9.69 -25.30
N LYS A 192 36.31 -10.20 -26.28
CA LYS A 192 36.70 -11.62 -26.30
C LYS A 192 37.56 -11.98 -25.10
#